data_AF-A0A924NJ30-F1
#
_entry.id   AF-A0A924NJ30-F1
#
_cell.length_a   1.000
_cell.length_b   1.000
_cell.length_c   1.000
_cell.angle_alpha   90.00
_cell.angle_beta   90.00
_cell.angle_gamma   90.00
#
_symmetry.space_group_name_H-M   'P 1'
#
loop_
_entity.id
_entity.type
_entity.pdbx_description
1 polymer ?
#
loop_
_entity_poly.entity_id
_entity_poly.type
_entity_poly.pdbx_seq_one_letter_code
_entity_poly.pdbx_strand_id
1 'polypeptide(L)'
;LTVLALAAPLVACLGAAVTGAGTWVVAAAGMTGISASLSNFALAPAGPGHGPSRSIGTAFARAETGLQLAWVLGGAVAVAIPTRSGLGFGIAAALPALGVLLARQLALRSTR
;
A
#
# COMPACT_ATOMS: atom_id res chain seq x y z
N LEU A 1 -7.67 4.07 -11.10
CA LEU A 1 -6.21 4.03 -10.82
C LEU A 1 -5.89 3.27 -9.54
N THR A 2 -6.53 3.62 -8.41
CA THR A 2 -6.35 2.94 -7.10
C THR A 2 -6.62 1.43 -7.12
N VAL A 3 -7.69 0.99 -7.79
CA VAL A 3 -7.99 -0.45 -7.93
C VAL A 3 -6.88 -1.19 -8.67
N LEU A 4 -6.35 -0.61 -9.76
CA LEU A 4 -5.23 -1.20 -10.52
C LEU A 4 -3.93 -1.21 -9.71
N ALA A 5 -3.65 -0.14 -8.97
CA ALA A 5 -2.49 -0.04 -8.09
C ALA A 5 -2.52 -1.08 -6.96
N LEU A 6 -3.69 -1.49 -6.48
CA LEU A 6 -3.80 -2.53 -5.45
C LEU A 6 -3.93 -3.95 -6.02
N ALA A 7 -4.55 -4.10 -7.20
CA ALA A 7 -4.74 -5.41 -7.84
C ALA A 7 -3.42 -6.00 -8.35
N ALA A 8 -2.53 -5.18 -8.91
CA ALA A 8 -1.23 -5.64 -9.42
C ALA A 8 -0.35 -6.30 -8.34
N PRO A 9 -0.03 -5.65 -7.19
CA PRO A 9 0.75 -6.28 -6.14
C PRO A 9 0.04 -7.49 -5.50
N LEU A 10 -1.30 -7.49 -5.43
CA LEU A 10 -2.07 -8.65 -4.97
C LEU A 10 -1.80 -9.89 -5.83
N VAL A 11 -1.92 -9.76 -7.16
CA VAL A 11 -1.68 -10.87 -8.10
C VAL A 11 -0.24 -11.36 -8.00
N ALA A 12 0.72 -10.43 -7.86
CA ALA A 12 2.13 -10.78 -7.75
C ALA A 12 2.45 -11.52 -6.44
N CYS A 13 1.91 -11.07 -5.30
CA CYS A 13 2.06 -11.74 -4.02
C CYS A 13 1.43 -13.14 -4.03
N LEU A 14 0.24 -13.29 -4.64
CA LEU A 14 -0.40 -14.60 -4.80
C LEU A 14 0.43 -15.53 -5.68
N GLY A 15 0.97 -15.02 -6.80
CA GLY A 15 1.88 -15.78 -7.65
C GLY A 15 3.14 -16.25 -6.92
N ALA A 16 3.72 -15.38 -6.08
CA ALA A 16 4.88 -15.72 -5.24
C ALA A 16 4.53 -16.75 -4.17
N ALA A 17 3.35 -16.67 -3.55
CA ALA A 17 2.90 -17.59 -2.52
C ALA A 17 2.66 -19.01 -3.06
N VAL A 18 2.13 -19.14 -4.28
CA VAL A 18 1.80 -20.44 -4.89
C VAL A 18 3.03 -21.10 -5.52
N THR A 19 3.87 -20.32 -6.22
CA THR A 19 4.97 -20.90 -7.02
C THR A 19 6.30 -20.92 -6.29
N GLY A 20 6.50 -20.07 -5.28
CA GLY A 20 7.79 -19.89 -4.62
C GLY A 20 8.93 -19.40 -5.54
N ALA A 21 8.62 -19.01 -6.78
CA ALA A 21 9.64 -18.60 -7.74
C ALA A 21 10.12 -17.17 -7.46
N GLY A 22 11.45 -16.97 -7.48
CA GLY A 22 12.07 -15.67 -7.20
C GLY A 22 11.63 -14.55 -8.14
N THR A 23 11.18 -14.87 -9.35
CA THR A 23 10.63 -13.90 -10.31
C THR A 23 9.37 -13.22 -9.80
N TRP A 24 8.46 -13.97 -9.18
CA TRP A 24 7.24 -13.42 -8.58
C TRP A 24 7.52 -12.58 -7.34
N VAL A 25 8.56 -12.94 -6.59
CA VAL A 25 9.03 -12.14 -5.44
C VAL A 25 9.48 -10.76 -5.89
N VAL A 26 10.32 -10.69 -6.93
CA VAL A 26 10.81 -9.43 -7.49
C VAL A 26 9.64 -8.63 -8.07
N ALA A 27 8.71 -9.28 -8.77
CA ALA A 27 7.52 -8.63 -9.32
C ALA A 27 6.63 -8.05 -8.21
N ALA A 28 6.43 -8.77 -7.11
CA ALA A 28 5.65 -8.32 -5.96
C ALA A 28 6.29 -7.11 -5.27
N ALA A 29 7.61 -7.17 -5.06
CA ALA A 29 8.37 -6.04 -4.50
C ALA A 29 8.27 -4.80 -5.41
N GLY A 30 8.46 -4.98 -6.73
CA GLY A 30 8.36 -3.89 -7.71
C GLY A 30 6.97 -3.26 -7.76
N MET A 31 5.91 -4.06 -7.83
CA MET A 31 4.53 -3.56 -7.88
C MET A 31 4.12 -2.86 -6.58
N THR A 32 4.57 -3.36 -5.43
CA THR A 32 4.33 -2.71 -4.14
C THR A 32 5.05 -1.37 -4.07
N GLY A 33 6.31 -1.28 -4.54
CA GLY A 33 7.06 -0.04 -4.61
C GLY A 33 6.42 1.01 -5.53
N ILE A 34 5.97 0.60 -6.73
CA ILE A 34 5.24 1.49 -7.65
C ILE A 34 3.96 2.02 -7.00
N SER A 35 3.24 1.17 -6.28
CA SER A 35 2.01 1.55 -5.57
C SER A 35 2.27 2.54 -4.45
N ALA A 36 3.37 2.38 -3.71
CA ALA A 36 3.79 3.32 -2.68
C ALA A 36 4.15 4.69 -3.28
N SER A 37 4.91 4.71 -4.39
CA SER A 37 5.24 5.96 -5.12
C SER A 37 4.00 6.67 -5.66
N LEU A 38 3.05 5.93 -6.25
CA LEU A 38 1.77 6.49 -6.71
C LEU A 38 0.94 7.07 -5.56
N SER A 39 0.99 6.44 -4.38
CA SER A 39 0.29 6.93 -3.20
C SER A 39 0.86 8.27 -2.73
N ASN A 40 2.18 8.42 -2.73
CA ASN A 40 2.83 9.70 -2.40
C ASN A 40 2.47 10.80 -3.41
N PHE A 41 2.42 10.49 -4.70
CA PHE A 41 1.94 11.45 -5.71
C PHE A 41 0.46 11.80 -5.56
N ALA A 42 -0.38 10.85 -5.14
CA ALA A 42 -1.80 11.09 -4.90
C ALA A 42 -2.07 11.92 -3.63
N LEU A 43 -1.14 11.92 -2.67
CA LEU A 43 -1.19 12.73 -1.45
C LEU A 43 -0.71 14.18 -1.67
N ALA A 44 -0.03 14.45 -2.80
CA ALA A 44 0.36 15.80 -3.16
C ALA A 44 -0.89 16.62 -3.50
N PRO A 45 -1.17 17.71 -2.76
CA PRO A 45 -2.35 18.53 -3.03
C PRO A 45 -2.23 19.20 -4.40
N ALA A 46 -3.00 18.74 -5.37
CA ALA A 46 -3.14 19.37 -6.68
C ALA A 46 -4.32 20.37 -6.66
N GLY A 47 -4.11 21.58 -6.15
CA GLY A 47 -5.08 22.67 -6.35
C GLY A 47 -4.99 23.83 -5.35
N PRO A 48 -5.23 25.10 -5.79
CA PRO A 48 -5.32 26.25 -4.90
C PRO A 48 -6.71 26.29 -4.21
N GLY A 49 -6.76 26.01 -2.90
CA GLY A 49 -8.00 25.63 -2.21
C GLY A 49 -8.10 25.92 -0.70
N HIS A 50 -7.93 27.18 -0.29
CA HIS A 50 -8.64 27.86 0.82
C HIS A 50 -8.47 27.35 2.28
N GLY A 51 -7.41 27.85 2.94
CA GLY A 51 -7.17 27.83 4.40
C GLY A 51 -5.70 28.15 4.73
N PRO A 52 -5.35 28.77 5.88
CA PRO A 52 -4.00 29.30 6.14
C PRO A 52 -2.93 28.24 5.87
N SER A 53 -1.93 28.57 5.04
CA SER A 53 -0.92 27.67 4.43
C SER A 53 -0.22 26.68 5.38
N ARG A 54 -0.37 26.84 6.70
CA ARG A 54 0.05 25.88 7.72
C ARG A 54 -0.68 24.55 7.65
N SER A 55 -1.98 24.53 7.31
CA SER A 55 -2.82 23.32 7.42
C SER A 55 -2.45 22.22 6.41
N ILE A 56 -2.23 22.58 5.14
CA ILE A 56 -1.91 21.61 4.08
C ILE A 56 -0.53 20.97 4.28
N GLY A 57 0.49 21.77 4.60
CA GLY A 57 1.84 21.26 4.87
C GLY A 57 1.88 20.33 6.09
N THR A 58 1.12 20.65 7.14
CA THR A 58 1.03 19.78 8.33
C THR A 58 0.23 18.49 8.08
N ALA A 59 -0.80 18.53 7.23
CA ALA A 59 -1.53 17.34 6.82
C ALA A 59 -0.66 16.39 5.99
N PHE A 60 0.12 16.92 5.04
CA PHE A 60 1.10 16.16 4.27
C PHE A 60 2.20 15.56 5.17
N ALA A 61 2.78 16.37 6.06
CA ALA A 61 3.83 15.90 6.98
C ALA A 61 3.34 14.76 7.90
N ARG A 62 2.08 14.82 8.36
CA ARG A 62 1.46 13.74 9.15
C ARG A 62 1.22 12.48 8.33
N ALA A 63 0.77 12.62 7.09
CA ALA A 63 0.56 11.49 6.18
C ALA A 63 1.89 10.79 5.86
N GLU A 64 2.96 11.56 5.60
CA GLU A 64 4.30 11.02 5.36
C GLU A 64 4.86 10.30 6.58
N THR A 65 4.71 10.87 7.77
CA THR A 65 5.08 10.19 9.03
C THR A 65 4.31 8.87 9.18
N GLY A 66 3.01 8.87 8.84
CA GLY A 66 2.20 7.66 8.81
C GLY A 66 2.74 6.61 7.83
N LEU A 67 3.18 7.03 6.64
CA LEU A 67 3.78 6.13 5.65
C LEU A 67 5.11 5.54 6.13
N GLN A 68 5.96 6.36 6.76
CA GLN A 68 7.22 5.91 7.35
C GLN A 68 6.98 4.91 8.48
N LEU A 69 6.02 5.15 9.37
CA LEU A 69 5.64 4.20 10.43
C LEU A 69 5.06 2.91 9.85
N ALA A 70 4.22 3.00 8.81
CA ALA A 70 3.67 1.84 8.12
C ALA A 70 4.79 0.99 7.48
N TRP A 71 5.81 1.64 6.91
CA TRP A 71 6.99 0.95 6.37
C TRP A 71 7.78 0.24 7.47
N VAL A 72 8.06 0.91 8.60
CA VAL A 72 8.76 0.31 9.74
C VAL A 72 7.99 -0.90 10.30
N LEU A 73 6.69 -0.76 10.50
CA LEU A 73 5.82 -1.86 10.95
C LEU A 73 5.82 -3.02 9.95
N GLY A 74 5.75 -2.73 8.65
CA GLY A 74 5.85 -3.74 7.60
C GLY A 74 7.17 -4.51 7.64
N GLY A 75 8.29 -3.81 7.84
CA GLY A 75 9.61 -4.42 7.99
C GLY A 75 9.72 -5.31 9.24
N ALA A 76 9.19 -4.86 10.38
CA ALA A 76 9.17 -5.63 11.62
C ALA A 76 8.36 -6.93 11.47
N VAL A 77 7.19 -6.85 10.82
CA VAL A 77 6.35 -8.02 10.52
C VAL A 77 7.08 -8.98 9.56
N ALA A 78 7.74 -8.46 8.52
CA ALA A 78 8.49 -9.28 7.57
C ALA A 78 9.64 -10.06 8.23
N VAL A 79 10.34 -9.47 9.19
CA VAL A 79 11.42 -10.13 9.95
C VAL A 79 10.86 -11.15 10.95
N ALA A 80 9.71 -10.88 11.55
CA ALA A 80 9.09 -11.77 12.54
C ALA A 80 8.45 -13.04 11.91
N ILE A 81 8.09 -13.00 10.63
CA ILE A 81 7.45 -14.12 9.94
C ILE A 81 8.52 -15.19 9.56
N PRO A 82 8.25 -16.49 9.80
CA PRO A 82 9.12 -17.57 9.35
C PRO A 82 9.29 -17.54 7.82
N THR A 83 10.51 -17.78 7.33
CA THR A 83 10.92 -17.71 5.92
C THR A 83 10.34 -18.83 5.02
N ARG A 84 9.14 -19.33 5.33
CA ARG A 84 8.35 -20.13 4.40
C ARG A 84 7.68 -19.19 3.40
N SER A 85 8.09 -19.30 2.14
CA SER A 85 7.59 -18.51 1.01
C SER A 85 6.06 -18.40 0.96
N GLY A 86 5.34 -19.51 1.16
CA GLY A 86 3.88 -19.51 1.14
C GLY A 86 3.22 -18.65 2.24
N LEU A 87 3.75 -18.65 3.46
CA LEU A 87 3.18 -17.89 4.58
C LEU A 87 3.52 -16.40 4.48
N GLY A 88 4.77 -16.07 4.15
CA GLY A 88 5.21 -14.68 4.01
C GLY A 88 4.45 -13.95 2.91
N PHE A 89 4.35 -14.54 1.72
CA PHE A 89 3.62 -13.92 0.61
C PHE A 89 2.11 -14.00 0.75
N GLY A 90 1.57 -15.01 1.45
CA GLY A 90 0.15 -15.07 1.79
C GLY A 90 -0.28 -13.91 2.70
N ILE A 91 0.52 -13.60 3.73
CA ILE A 91 0.27 -12.45 4.61
C ILE A 91 0.44 -11.14 3.81
N ALA A 92 1.48 -11.04 2.98
CA ALA A 92 1.70 -9.87 2.13
C ALA A 92 0.55 -9.63 1.13
N ALA A 93 -0.11 -10.68 0.63
CA ALA A 93 -1.27 -10.58 -0.25
C ALA A 93 -2.53 -10.06 0.48
N ALA A 94 -2.65 -10.27 1.80
CA ALA A 94 -3.80 -9.81 2.56
C ALA A 94 -3.86 -8.27 2.68
N LEU A 95 -2.70 -7.59 2.72
CA LEU A 95 -2.64 -6.13 2.82
C LEU A 95 -3.32 -5.39 1.65
N PRO A 96 -2.98 -5.65 0.37
CA PRO A 96 -3.64 -5.00 -0.76
C PRO A 96 -5.14 -5.37 -0.85
N ALA A 97 -5.52 -6.59 -0.48
CA ALA A 97 -6.94 -6.99 -0.41
C ALA A 97 -7.72 -6.16 0.62
N LEU A 98 -7.17 -5.96 1.82
CA LEU A 98 -7.74 -5.08 2.84
C LEU A 98 -7.84 -3.64 2.36
N GLY A 99 -6.81 -3.15 1.65
CA GLY A 99 -6.81 -1.82 1.04
C GLY A 99 -7.99 -1.60 0.10
N VAL A 100 -8.30 -2.58 -0.76
CA VAL A 100 -9.46 -2.51 -1.67
C VAL A 100 -10.78 -2.49 -0.90
N LEU A 101 -10.91 -3.31 0.15
CA LEU A 101 -12.12 -3.35 0.97
C LEU A 101 -12.36 -2.03 1.70
N LEU A 102 -11.33 -1.44 2.31
CA LEU A 102 -11.43 -0.16 2.99
C LEU A 102 -11.76 0.97 2.01
N ALA A 103 -11.09 1.01 0.85
CA ALA A 103 -11.40 1.99 -0.20
C ALA A 103 -12.85 1.90 -0.66
N ARG A 104 -13.37 0.67 -0.83
CA ARG A 104 -14.78 0.44 -1.17
C ARG A 104 -15.72 0.91 -0.06
N GLN A 105 -15.41 0.62 1.20
CA GLN A 105 -16.23 1.05 2.33
C GLN A 105 -16.30 2.58 2.44
N LEU A 106 -15.18 3.26 2.25
CA LEU A 106 -15.13 4.72 2.27
C LEU A 106 -15.93 5.32 1.11
N ALA A 107 -15.82 4.76 -0.10
CA ALA A 107 -16.61 5.19 -1.26
C ALA A 107 -18.12 5.01 -1.04
N LEU A 108 -18.54 3.93 -0.37
CA LEU A 108 -19.95 3.71 -0.03
C LEU A 108 -20.44 4.66 1.08
N ARG A 109 -19.56 5.08 1.98
CA ARG A 109 -19.89 6.06 3.04
C ARG A 109 -20.01 7.48 2.50
N SER A 110 -19.27 7.86 1.47
CA SER A 110 -19.38 9.19 0.86
C SER A 110 -20.63 9.39 0.00
N THR A 111 -21.32 8.30 -0.38
CA THR A 111 -22.57 8.36 -1.16
C THR A 111 -23.84 8.40 -0.29
N ARG A 112 -23.71 8.40 1.05
CA ARG A 112 -24.81 8.61 2.00
C ARG A 112 -24.67 9.99 2.62
#